data_AF-A0A146X884-F1
#
_entry.id   AF-A0A146X884-F1
#
_cell.length_a   1.000
_cell.length_b   1.000
_cell.length_c   1.000
_cell.angle_alpha   90.00
_cell.angle_beta   90.00
_cell.angle_gamma   90.00
#
_symmetry.space_group_name_H-M   'P 1'
#
loop_
_entity.id
_entity.type
_entity.pdbx_description
1 polymer ?
#
loop_
_entity_poly.entity_id
_entity_poly.type
_entity_poly.pdbx_seq_one_letter_code
_entity_poly.pdbx_strand_id
1 'polypeptide(L)'
;MEPMTVTTSVVGPDEFDRNAPRICGVCGDKATGFHFNAMTCEGCKGFFRRSMKRKASFTCPFNGSCTITKDNRRHCQACRLKRCIDIGMMKEFILTDEEVQRKREMIMKRKEEEAAREAQRPRLNEEQARMISSLVEAHHKTYDASYSDFSRFRPPVRDGPVTRSASRAASLHSLSDASSDSFNHSPESVDTKMNFSNLLMMYQDGASSPDSCEEDTKLSMLPHLADLVSYSIQKVIGFAKMIPGFRELTAEDQIALLKSSAIEIIMLRSNQSFSLEDMSWSCGGPDFKYCINDVTKAGHTLELLEPLVKFQVGLKKLNLHEEEHVLLMAICLLSPDRPGVQDHARIEQLQDRLSEALQAYIRVNHPGGRLLYAKMIQKLADLRSLNEEHSKQYRSLSFQPEHSMQLTPLVLEVFGSEVS
;
A
#
# COMPACT_ATOMS: atom_id res chain seq x y z
N MET A 1 -48.63 -53.29 -31.97
CA MET A 1 -48.80 -52.34 -33.08
C MET A 1 -48.68 -50.95 -32.49
N GLU A 2 -47.47 -50.39 -32.53
CA GLU A 2 -47.19 -48.98 -32.22
C GLU A 2 -47.39 -48.12 -33.46
N PRO A 3 -47.84 -46.86 -33.34
CA PRO A 3 -47.62 -45.85 -34.36
C PRO A 3 -46.48 -44.90 -33.94
N MET A 4 -45.57 -44.71 -34.89
CA MET A 4 -44.32 -43.95 -34.85
C MET A 4 -44.49 -42.47 -34.49
N THR A 5 -43.65 -41.97 -33.58
CA THR A 5 -43.38 -40.55 -33.38
C THR A 5 -42.13 -40.14 -34.17
N VAL A 6 -42.33 -39.26 -35.16
CA VAL A 6 -41.26 -38.64 -35.94
C VAL A 6 -40.58 -37.57 -35.09
N THR A 7 -39.29 -37.76 -34.83
CA THR A 7 -38.44 -36.84 -34.08
C THR A 7 -37.97 -35.71 -35.01
N THR A 8 -38.46 -34.50 -34.83
CA THR A 8 -37.90 -33.28 -35.44
C THR A 8 -36.78 -32.75 -34.54
N SER A 9 -35.54 -33.05 -34.93
CA SER A 9 -34.34 -32.52 -34.27
C SER A 9 -34.20 -31.01 -34.53
N VAL A 10 -34.37 -30.24 -33.46
CA VAL A 10 -34.07 -28.81 -33.35
C VAL A 10 -32.55 -28.63 -33.41
N VAL A 11 -32.04 -27.96 -34.45
CA VAL A 11 -30.62 -27.60 -34.57
C VAL A 11 -30.41 -26.22 -33.93
N GLY A 12 -29.57 -26.19 -32.89
CA GLY A 12 -29.16 -24.98 -32.16
C GLY A 12 -28.16 -24.10 -32.93
N PRO A 13 -27.77 -22.95 -32.36
CA PRO A 13 -27.08 -21.88 -33.09
C PRO A 13 -25.56 -22.10 -33.23
N ASP A 14 -25.11 -22.11 -34.49
CA ASP A 14 -23.83 -21.62 -35.01
C ASP A 14 -22.48 -22.12 -34.43
N GLU A 15 -22.08 -23.33 -34.82
CA GLU A 15 -20.67 -23.65 -35.10
C GLU A 15 -20.36 -23.37 -36.58
N PHE A 16 -20.09 -22.10 -36.93
CA PHE A 16 -19.56 -21.77 -38.26
C PHE A 16 -18.03 -21.96 -38.28
N ASP A 17 -17.56 -22.89 -39.11
CA ASP A 17 -16.15 -23.14 -39.43
C ASP A 17 -15.40 -21.82 -39.71
N ARG A 18 -14.43 -21.49 -38.86
CA ARG A 18 -13.65 -20.23 -38.92
C ARG A 18 -12.78 -20.12 -40.18
N ASN A 19 -12.55 -21.22 -40.90
CA ASN A 19 -11.65 -21.27 -42.05
C ASN A 19 -12.35 -21.26 -43.43
N ALA A 20 -13.68 -21.28 -43.49
CA ALA A 20 -14.39 -21.17 -44.75
C ALA A 20 -14.37 -19.72 -45.31
N PRO A 21 -14.10 -19.51 -46.62
CA PRO A 21 -14.14 -18.19 -47.21
C PRO A 21 -15.57 -17.62 -47.14
N ARG A 22 -15.74 -16.52 -46.41
CA ARG A 22 -17.02 -15.81 -46.32
C ARG A 22 -17.27 -15.06 -47.62
N ILE A 23 -18.24 -15.53 -48.40
CA ILE A 23 -18.62 -14.95 -49.69
C ILE A 23 -19.89 -14.11 -49.55
N CYS A 24 -19.92 -12.94 -50.19
CA CYS A 24 -21.07 -12.04 -50.20
C CYS A 24 -22.21 -12.63 -51.04
N GLY A 25 -23.37 -12.88 -50.44
CA GLY A 25 -24.53 -13.47 -51.12
C GLY A 25 -25.11 -12.63 -52.27
N VAL A 26 -24.73 -11.34 -52.36
CA VAL A 26 -25.20 -10.43 -53.42
C VAL A 26 -24.32 -10.46 -54.66
N CYS A 27 -22.99 -10.44 -54.51
CA CYS A 27 -22.07 -10.18 -55.63
C CYS A 27 -20.87 -11.12 -55.70
N GLY A 28 -20.75 -12.09 -54.79
CA GLY A 28 -19.61 -13.02 -54.78
C GLY A 28 -18.29 -12.45 -54.28
N ASP A 29 -18.23 -11.16 -53.91
CA ASP A 29 -17.03 -10.54 -53.31
C ASP A 29 -16.78 -11.05 -51.88
N LYS A 30 -15.61 -10.78 -51.31
CA LYS A 30 -15.27 -11.16 -49.93
C LYS A 30 -16.23 -10.49 -48.93
N ALA A 31 -16.99 -11.29 -48.18
CA ALA A 31 -17.88 -10.78 -47.14
C ALA A 31 -17.09 -10.37 -45.90
N THR A 32 -17.52 -9.27 -45.27
CA THR A 32 -16.93 -8.77 -44.01
C THR A 32 -17.72 -9.24 -42.79
N GLY A 33 -18.93 -9.76 -42.98
CA GLY A 33 -19.78 -10.29 -41.92
C GLY A 33 -21.26 -10.24 -42.29
N PHE A 34 -22.11 -10.48 -41.29
CA PHE A 34 -23.55 -10.27 -41.42
C PHE A 34 -23.86 -8.77 -41.33
N HIS A 35 -24.52 -8.24 -42.35
CA HIS A 35 -25.03 -6.87 -42.36
C HIS A 35 -26.52 -6.92 -42.70
N PHE A 36 -27.33 -6.32 -41.83
CA PHE A 36 -28.79 -6.29 -42.00
C PHE A 36 -29.40 -7.69 -42.19
N ASN A 37 -28.93 -8.69 -41.40
CA ASN A 37 -29.36 -10.10 -41.44
C ASN A 37 -28.84 -10.96 -42.61
N ALA A 38 -27.86 -10.48 -43.41
CA ALA A 38 -27.26 -11.32 -44.46
C ALA A 38 -25.74 -11.19 -44.57
N MET A 39 -25.06 -12.29 -44.90
CA MET A 39 -23.60 -12.32 -45.13
C MET A 39 -23.23 -11.52 -46.40
N THR A 40 -22.64 -10.34 -46.22
CA THR A 40 -22.35 -9.43 -47.34
C THR A 40 -21.01 -8.70 -47.20
N CYS A 41 -20.56 -8.08 -48.30
CA CYS A 41 -19.39 -7.20 -48.31
C CYS A 41 -19.79 -5.75 -47.99
N GLU A 42 -18.82 -4.91 -47.61
CA GLU A 42 -19.05 -3.47 -47.32
C GLU A 42 -19.70 -2.72 -48.48
N GLY A 43 -19.40 -3.12 -49.72
CA GLY A 43 -19.99 -2.51 -50.91
C GLY A 43 -21.51 -2.73 -51.01
N CYS A 44 -22.00 -3.94 -50.71
CA CYS A 44 -23.41 -4.28 -50.76
C CYS A 44 -24.16 -3.81 -49.50
N LYS A 45 -23.53 -3.85 -48.32
CA LYS A 45 -23.99 -3.18 -47.10
C LYS A 45 -24.27 -1.69 -47.32
N GLY A 46 -23.28 -0.96 -47.83
CA GLY A 46 -23.39 0.47 -48.07
C GLY A 46 -24.43 0.81 -49.14
N PHE A 47 -24.51 0.00 -50.19
CA PHE A 47 -25.54 0.14 -51.22
C PHE A 47 -26.95 -0.05 -50.65
N PHE A 48 -27.21 -1.19 -49.99
CA PHE A 48 -28.53 -1.49 -49.40
C PHE A 48 -28.98 -0.42 -48.42
N ARG A 49 -28.10 0.01 -47.50
CA ARG A 49 -28.40 1.09 -46.54
C ARG A 49 -28.83 2.39 -47.23
N ARG A 50 -28.10 2.82 -48.26
CA ARG A 50 -28.43 4.06 -49.00
C ARG A 50 -29.73 3.93 -49.79
N SER A 51 -29.93 2.79 -50.45
CA SER A 51 -31.14 2.52 -51.23
C SER A 51 -32.39 2.51 -50.36
N MET A 52 -32.34 1.88 -49.19
CA MET A 52 -33.46 1.84 -48.25
C MET A 52 -33.70 3.19 -47.56
N LYS A 53 -32.66 3.89 -47.07
CA LYS A 53 -32.83 5.22 -46.44
C LYS A 53 -33.41 6.26 -47.40
N ARG A 54 -32.99 6.26 -48.67
CA ARG A 54 -33.46 7.22 -49.68
C ARG A 54 -34.77 6.79 -50.36
N LYS A 55 -35.34 5.64 -49.99
CA LYS A 55 -36.48 5.03 -50.70
C LYS A 55 -36.25 4.98 -52.21
N ALA A 56 -35.04 4.60 -52.62
CA ALA A 56 -34.62 4.66 -54.02
C ALA A 56 -35.43 3.67 -54.86
N SER A 57 -36.04 4.16 -55.93
CA SER A 57 -36.64 3.34 -56.98
C SER A 57 -35.67 3.26 -58.15
N PHE A 58 -35.33 2.04 -58.57
CA PHE A 58 -34.43 1.80 -59.69
C PHE A 58 -35.16 1.01 -60.76
N THR A 59 -34.99 1.40 -62.02
CA THR A 59 -35.48 0.64 -63.17
C THR A 59 -34.33 -0.18 -63.75
N CYS A 60 -34.60 -1.44 -64.08
CA CYS A 60 -33.61 -2.26 -64.75
C CYS A 60 -33.46 -1.78 -66.21
N PRO A 61 -32.24 -1.48 -66.70
CA PRO A 61 -32.03 -1.13 -68.11
C PRO A 61 -32.05 -2.36 -69.03
N PHE A 62 -32.27 -3.56 -68.47
CA PHE A 62 -32.28 -4.85 -69.15
C PHE A 62 -33.58 -5.61 -68.79
N ASN A 63 -33.56 -6.94 -68.75
CA ASN A 63 -34.74 -7.80 -68.56
C ASN A 63 -35.14 -8.07 -67.09
N GLY A 64 -34.62 -7.30 -66.13
CA GLY A 64 -34.96 -7.50 -64.71
C GLY A 64 -34.33 -8.72 -64.02
N SER A 65 -33.49 -9.50 -64.72
CA SER A 65 -32.88 -10.76 -64.26
C SER A 65 -31.33 -10.76 -64.27
N CYS A 66 -30.69 -9.58 -64.12
CA CYS A 66 -29.23 -9.46 -64.22
C CYS A 66 -28.51 -10.25 -63.11
N THR A 67 -27.55 -11.10 -63.49
CA THR A 67 -26.64 -11.76 -62.53
C THR A 67 -25.66 -10.75 -61.95
N ILE A 68 -25.63 -10.62 -60.63
CA ILE A 68 -24.80 -9.66 -59.91
C ILE A 68 -23.48 -10.29 -59.46
N THR A 69 -22.36 -9.75 -59.93
CA THR A 69 -20.98 -10.17 -59.61
C THR A 69 -20.16 -8.99 -59.07
N LYS A 70 -18.95 -9.25 -58.57
CA LYS A 70 -18.05 -8.22 -58.03
C LYS A 70 -17.79 -7.11 -59.05
N ASP A 71 -17.57 -7.50 -60.30
CA ASP A 71 -17.18 -6.60 -61.39
C ASP A 71 -18.40 -5.88 -61.95
N ASN A 72 -19.55 -6.56 -62.02
CA ASN A 72 -20.72 -6.01 -62.68
C ASN A 72 -21.76 -5.34 -61.77
N ARG A 73 -21.62 -5.43 -60.44
CA ARG A 73 -22.59 -4.90 -59.44
C ARG A 73 -22.89 -3.40 -59.51
N ARG A 74 -22.28 -2.64 -60.41
CA ARG A 74 -22.59 -1.22 -60.64
C ARG A 74 -23.50 -1.00 -61.86
N HIS A 75 -23.61 -1.97 -62.78
CA HIS A 75 -24.31 -1.83 -64.05
C HIS A 75 -25.85 -1.82 -63.92
N CYS A 76 -26.40 -2.50 -62.92
CA CYS A 76 -27.84 -2.51 -62.68
C CYS A 76 -28.16 -2.40 -61.18
N GLN A 77 -28.59 -1.22 -60.74
CA GLN A 77 -28.97 -0.97 -59.35
C GLN A 77 -30.29 -1.67 -58.98
N ALA A 78 -31.22 -1.83 -59.92
CA ALA A 78 -32.49 -2.52 -59.71
C ALA A 78 -32.31 -3.99 -59.35
N CYS A 79 -31.61 -4.76 -60.21
CA CYS A 79 -31.34 -6.17 -59.94
C CYS A 79 -30.41 -6.37 -58.74
N ARG A 80 -29.51 -5.41 -58.44
CA ARG A 80 -28.70 -5.46 -57.23
C ARG A 80 -29.52 -5.28 -55.96
N LEU A 81 -30.44 -4.32 -55.93
CA LEU A 81 -31.30 -4.08 -54.76
C LEU A 81 -32.25 -5.25 -54.56
N LYS A 82 -32.84 -5.77 -55.64
CA LYS A 82 -33.63 -6.99 -55.64
C LYS A 82 -32.84 -8.14 -55.02
N ARG A 83 -31.61 -8.39 -55.50
CA ARG A 83 -30.76 -9.44 -54.95
C ARG A 83 -30.42 -9.24 -53.46
N CYS A 84 -30.21 -8.01 -52.99
CA CYS A 84 -30.02 -7.74 -51.56
C CYS A 84 -31.23 -8.20 -50.72
N ILE A 85 -32.45 -7.91 -51.18
CA ILE A 85 -33.69 -8.31 -50.51
C ILE A 85 -33.86 -9.84 -50.57
N ASP A 86 -33.63 -10.44 -51.74
CA ASP A 86 -33.79 -11.88 -51.97
C ASP A 86 -32.90 -12.73 -51.05
N ILE A 87 -31.70 -12.23 -50.69
CA ILE A 87 -30.80 -12.93 -49.76
C ILE A 87 -31.11 -12.65 -48.28
N GLY A 88 -32.19 -11.93 -47.98
CA GLY A 88 -32.66 -11.67 -46.62
C GLY A 88 -32.09 -10.41 -45.95
N MET A 89 -31.59 -9.43 -46.71
CA MET A 89 -31.26 -8.13 -46.11
C MET A 89 -32.53 -7.39 -45.69
N MET A 90 -32.61 -7.02 -44.41
CA MET A 90 -33.80 -6.44 -43.78
C MET A 90 -33.60 -4.94 -43.48
N LYS A 91 -34.54 -4.09 -43.89
CA LYS A 91 -34.45 -2.63 -43.69
C LYS A 91 -34.62 -2.24 -42.23
N GLU A 92 -35.29 -3.08 -41.44
CA GLU A 92 -35.61 -2.91 -40.03
C GLU A 92 -34.33 -2.86 -39.16
N PHE A 93 -33.22 -3.41 -39.66
CA PHE A 93 -31.90 -3.32 -39.02
C PHE A 93 -31.11 -2.06 -39.40
N ILE A 94 -31.67 -1.18 -40.24
CA ILE A 94 -31.06 0.12 -40.56
C ILE A 94 -31.52 1.13 -39.51
N LEU A 95 -30.59 1.57 -38.68
CA LEU A 95 -30.86 2.60 -37.67
C LEU A 95 -31.44 3.87 -38.30
N THR A 96 -32.52 4.37 -37.71
CA THR A 96 -33.11 5.68 -38.03
C THR A 96 -32.14 6.81 -37.66
N ASP A 97 -32.37 8.01 -38.20
CA ASP A 97 -31.51 9.15 -37.87
C ASP A 97 -31.66 9.54 -36.39
N GLU A 98 -32.86 9.38 -35.82
CA GLU A 98 -33.13 9.53 -34.39
C GLU A 98 -32.35 8.50 -33.54
N GLU A 99 -32.32 7.22 -33.93
CA GLU A 99 -31.57 6.19 -33.22
C GLU A 99 -30.06 6.41 -33.31
N VAL A 100 -29.56 6.87 -34.46
CA VAL A 100 -28.16 7.25 -34.63
C VAL A 100 -27.82 8.45 -33.73
N GLN A 101 -28.70 9.44 -33.66
CA GLN A 101 -28.52 10.62 -32.82
C GLN A 101 -28.52 10.24 -31.33
N ARG A 102 -29.49 9.44 -30.87
CA ARG A 102 -29.55 8.90 -29.50
C ARG A 102 -28.30 8.12 -29.13
N LYS A 103 -27.77 7.32 -30.06
CA LYS A 103 -26.51 6.57 -29.85
C LYS A 103 -25.30 7.50 -29.72
N ARG A 104 -25.25 8.59 -30.50
CA ARG A 104 -24.18 9.61 -30.38
C ARG A 104 -24.23 10.33 -29.04
N GLU A 105 -25.42 10.75 -28.62
CA GLU A 105 -25.64 11.41 -27.33
C GLU A 105 -25.23 10.50 -26.16
N MET A 106 -25.61 9.21 -26.19
CA MET A 106 -25.19 8.24 -25.18
C MET A 106 -23.67 8.07 -25.11
N ILE A 107 -22.97 8.07 -26.26
CA ILE A 107 -21.51 7.99 -26.31
C ILE A 107 -20.87 9.26 -25.74
N MET A 108 -21.38 10.44 -26.10
CA MET A 108 -20.88 11.72 -25.59
C MET A 108 -21.07 11.81 -24.07
N LYS A 109 -22.26 11.47 -23.57
CA LYS A 109 -22.55 11.43 -22.13
C LYS A 109 -21.60 10.49 -21.39
N ARG A 110 -21.35 9.28 -21.92
CA ARG A 110 -20.40 8.33 -21.31
C ARG A 110 -18.97 8.89 -21.26
N LYS A 111 -18.53 9.60 -22.30
CA LYS A 111 -17.22 10.26 -22.33
C LYS A 111 -17.13 11.41 -21.32
N GLU A 112 -18.21 12.19 -21.17
CA GLU A 112 -18.29 13.25 -20.17
C GLU A 112 -18.26 12.70 -18.74
N GLU A 113 -19.02 11.63 -18.46
CA GLU A 113 -18.99 10.92 -17.17
C GLU A 113 -17.60 10.37 -16.85
N GLU A 114 -16.92 9.78 -17.83
CA GLU A 114 -15.55 9.26 -17.68
C GLU A 114 -14.53 10.39 -17.45
N ALA A 115 -14.63 11.48 -18.20
CA ALA A 115 -13.79 12.66 -18.01
C ALA A 115 -14.01 13.34 -16.64
N ALA A 116 -15.27 13.43 -16.20
CA ALA A 116 -15.60 13.95 -14.87
C ALA A 116 -15.02 13.07 -13.76
N ARG A 117 -15.10 11.74 -13.90
CA ARG A 117 -14.52 10.80 -12.94
C ARG A 117 -12.99 10.89 -12.88
N GLU A 118 -12.33 11.03 -14.04
CA GLU A 118 -10.87 11.22 -14.10
C GLU A 118 -10.45 12.58 -13.52
N ALA A 119 -11.24 13.64 -13.74
CA ALA A 119 -10.98 14.96 -13.16
C ALA A 119 -11.15 14.99 -11.63
N GLN A 120 -12.02 14.14 -11.06
CA GLN A 120 -12.21 14.00 -9.61
C GLN A 120 -11.19 13.06 -8.95
N ARG A 121 -10.29 12.43 -9.72
CA ARG A 121 -9.30 11.53 -9.16
C ARG A 121 -8.36 12.32 -8.25
N PRO A 122 -8.17 11.92 -6.98
CA PRO A 122 -7.27 12.62 -6.08
C PRO A 122 -5.86 12.60 -6.67
N ARG A 123 -5.16 13.74 -6.56
CA ARG A 123 -3.77 13.91 -6.97
C ARG A 123 -3.05 14.73 -5.91
N LEU A 124 -1.76 14.48 -5.77
CA LEU A 124 -0.89 15.34 -4.97
C LEU A 124 -0.67 16.64 -5.73
N ASN A 125 -0.65 17.76 -5.01
CA ASN A 125 -0.17 19.01 -5.57
C ASN A 125 1.38 19.01 -5.63
N GLU A 126 1.96 19.96 -6.35
CA GLU A 126 3.41 20.00 -6.58
C GLU A 126 4.21 20.21 -5.28
N GLU A 127 3.68 20.98 -4.33
CA GLU A 127 4.30 21.23 -3.03
C GLU A 127 4.34 19.97 -2.18
N GLN A 128 3.22 19.25 -2.08
CA GLN A 128 3.10 17.97 -1.37
C GLN A 128 4.06 16.93 -1.97
N ALA A 129 4.11 16.83 -3.29
CA ALA A 129 5.02 15.89 -3.97
C ALA A 129 6.49 16.20 -3.66
N ARG A 130 6.90 17.47 -3.71
CA ARG A 130 8.27 17.90 -3.34
C ARG A 130 8.56 17.63 -1.88
N MET A 131 7.64 17.96 -0.97
CA MET A 131 7.80 17.73 0.46
C MET A 131 8.03 16.24 0.76
N ILE A 132 7.19 15.36 0.20
CA ILE A 132 7.32 13.91 0.38
C ILE A 132 8.66 13.42 -0.19
N SER A 133 9.03 13.85 -1.39
CA SER A 133 10.32 13.50 -1.99
C SER A 133 11.51 13.90 -1.12
N SER A 134 11.49 15.11 -0.55
CA SER A 134 12.54 15.57 0.37
C SER A 134 12.63 14.74 1.64
N LEU A 135 11.49 14.30 2.19
CA LEU A 135 11.48 13.44 3.38
C LEU A 135 11.97 12.03 3.10
N VAL A 136 11.62 11.45 1.95
CA VAL A 136 12.16 10.16 1.50
C VAL A 136 13.66 10.25 1.30
N GLU A 137 14.16 11.29 0.64
CA GLU A 137 15.60 11.52 0.46
C GLU A 137 16.31 11.68 1.82
N ALA A 138 15.73 12.46 2.74
CA ALA A 138 16.23 12.61 4.10
C ALA A 138 16.32 11.28 4.82
N HIS A 139 15.32 10.42 4.64
CA HIS A 139 15.29 9.09 5.22
C HIS A 139 16.41 8.22 4.66
N HIS A 140 16.55 8.10 3.34
CA HIS A 140 17.63 7.30 2.72
C HIS A 140 19.04 7.79 3.07
N LYS A 141 19.23 9.10 3.27
CA LYS A 141 20.54 9.65 3.71
C LYS A 141 20.87 9.38 5.16
N THR A 142 19.87 9.06 5.98
CA THR A 142 20.02 8.94 7.44
C THR A 142 19.67 7.56 7.97
N TYR A 143 19.24 6.65 7.10
CA TYR A 143 18.98 5.27 7.45
C TYR A 143 19.73 4.36 6.47
N ASP A 144 20.61 3.54 7.02
CA ASP A 144 21.31 2.48 6.31
C ASP A 144 20.88 1.14 6.91
N ALA A 145 20.17 0.33 6.13
CA ALA A 145 19.70 -0.99 6.56
C ALA A 145 20.86 -1.97 6.86
N SER A 146 22.05 -1.72 6.31
CA SER A 146 23.24 -2.51 6.60
C SER A 146 23.97 -2.08 7.88
N TYR A 147 23.64 -0.90 8.41
CA TYR A 147 24.30 -0.29 9.56
C TYR A 147 25.84 -0.19 9.37
N SER A 148 26.30 -0.02 8.14
CA SER A 148 27.72 -0.10 7.77
C SER A 148 28.59 0.99 8.43
N ASP A 149 27.98 2.12 8.74
CA ASP A 149 28.61 3.26 9.40
C ASP A 149 28.55 3.20 10.94
N PHE A 150 27.78 2.27 11.51
CA PHE A 150 27.83 1.93 12.93
C PHE A 150 29.03 1.03 13.22
N SER A 151 30.23 1.61 13.21
CA SER A 151 31.51 0.89 13.34
C SER A 151 32.28 1.17 14.64
N ARG A 152 31.93 2.25 15.35
CA ARG A 152 32.56 2.66 16.60
C ARG A 152 31.59 2.43 17.75
N PHE A 153 31.59 1.23 18.30
CA PHE A 153 30.71 0.81 19.39
C PHE A 153 31.41 -0.16 20.33
N ARG A 154 30.91 -0.24 21.55
CA ARG A 154 31.27 -1.28 22.53
C ARG A 154 30.52 -2.57 22.14
N PRO A 155 31.22 -3.70 21.90
CA PRO A 155 30.58 -4.93 21.41
C PRO A 155 29.48 -5.46 22.35
N PRO A 156 28.46 -6.16 21.82
CA PRO A 156 27.45 -6.79 22.65
C PRO A 156 28.05 -7.92 23.50
N VAL A 157 27.71 -7.97 24.79
CA VAL A 157 28.17 -9.01 25.72
C VAL A 157 26.98 -9.89 26.10
N ARG A 158 26.95 -11.10 25.55
CA ARG A 158 25.90 -12.10 25.83
C ARG A 158 26.48 -13.24 26.63
N ASP A 159 26.08 -13.37 27.90
CA ASP A 159 26.43 -14.55 28.69
C ASP A 159 25.59 -15.77 28.24
N GLY A 160 26.28 -16.89 27.95
CA GLY A 160 25.69 -18.16 27.50
C GLY A 160 25.92 -18.48 26.02
N PRO A 161 25.80 -19.76 25.58
CA PRO A 161 25.85 -20.10 24.17
C PRO A 161 24.78 -19.30 23.44
N VAL A 162 25.14 -18.69 22.30
CA VAL A 162 24.20 -18.03 21.37
C VAL A 162 23.27 -19.12 20.84
N THR A 163 22.27 -19.51 21.64
CA THR A 163 21.38 -20.59 21.27
C THR A 163 20.58 -20.11 20.06
N ARG A 164 20.49 -21.01 19.09
CA ARG A 164 19.75 -20.94 17.84
C ARG A 164 18.24 -20.85 18.10
N SER A 165 17.79 -19.90 18.91
CA SER A 165 16.39 -19.69 19.27
C SER A 165 15.55 -19.26 18.07
N ALA A 166 16.20 -18.73 17.01
CA ALA A 166 15.56 -18.49 15.72
C ALA A 166 15.10 -19.78 14.99
N SER A 167 15.71 -20.95 15.28
CA SER A 167 15.40 -22.19 14.55
C SER A 167 14.12 -22.91 15.01
N ARG A 168 13.54 -22.54 16.16
CA ARG A 168 12.30 -23.18 16.67
C ARG A 168 11.01 -22.41 16.34
N ALA A 169 11.11 -21.12 16.02
CA ALA A 169 9.95 -20.34 15.55
C ALA A 169 9.40 -20.89 14.22
N ALA A 170 10.28 -21.40 13.34
CA ALA A 170 9.91 -22.02 12.07
C ALA A 170 9.09 -23.32 12.21
N SER A 171 9.07 -23.97 13.39
CA SER A 171 8.34 -25.24 13.60
C SER A 171 6.87 -25.06 14.03
N LEU A 172 6.42 -23.83 14.29
CA LEU A 172 5.05 -23.55 14.75
C LEU A 172 4.06 -23.24 13.61
N HIS A 173 4.53 -23.18 12.37
CA HIS A 173 3.67 -22.92 11.20
C HIS A 173 2.81 -24.10 10.74
N SER A 174 2.87 -25.26 11.39
CA SER A 174 2.12 -26.46 10.95
C SER A 174 0.77 -26.68 11.62
N LEU A 175 0.25 -25.78 12.47
CA LEU A 175 -1.05 -25.98 13.10
C LEU A 175 -1.90 -24.71 13.14
N SER A 176 -2.47 -24.34 11.99
CA SER A 176 -3.84 -23.79 11.92
C SER A 176 -4.28 -23.66 10.46
N ASP A 177 -4.50 -24.79 9.81
CA ASP A 177 -5.31 -24.88 8.59
C ASP A 177 -6.52 -25.76 8.93
N ALA A 178 -7.61 -25.12 9.36
CA ALA A 178 -8.92 -25.77 9.52
C ALA A 178 -10.08 -24.76 9.48
N SER A 179 -10.80 -24.83 8.35
CA SER A 179 -12.22 -24.56 8.08
C SER A 179 -12.82 -23.14 8.07
N SER A 180 -13.10 -22.67 6.84
CA SER A 180 -14.43 -22.48 6.22
C SER A 180 -15.56 -21.67 6.91
N ASP A 181 -15.96 -20.61 6.20
CA ASP A 181 -17.32 -20.03 5.98
C ASP A 181 -18.29 -19.70 7.12
N SER A 182 -18.61 -18.41 7.27
CA SER A 182 -19.95 -17.81 6.95
C SER A 182 -20.22 -16.49 7.70
N PHE A 183 -20.88 -15.56 7.01
CA PHE A 183 -21.29 -14.24 7.50
C PHE A 183 -22.39 -14.29 8.59
N ASN A 184 -22.22 -13.56 9.72
CA ASN A 184 -23.19 -12.59 10.26
C ASN A 184 -22.83 -12.00 11.66
N HIS A 185 -22.93 -10.67 11.74
CA HIS A 185 -23.26 -9.75 12.86
C HIS A 185 -22.41 -9.55 14.16
N SER A 186 -22.03 -8.26 14.32
CA SER A 186 -21.79 -7.40 15.50
C SER A 186 -20.45 -7.45 16.27
N PRO A 187 -19.96 -6.28 16.78
CA PRO A 187 -18.56 -6.07 17.11
C PRO A 187 -18.33 -6.26 18.61
N GLU A 188 -17.91 -7.46 19.00
CA GLU A 188 -17.13 -7.62 20.22
C GLU A 188 -15.66 -7.74 19.83
N SER A 189 -14.84 -7.03 20.58
CA SER A 189 -13.39 -6.91 20.45
C SER A 189 -12.73 -8.26 20.23
N VAL A 190 -12.31 -8.53 19.00
CA VAL A 190 -11.39 -9.63 18.71
C VAL A 190 -10.02 -9.16 19.16
N ASP A 191 -9.79 -9.25 20.48
CA ASP A 191 -8.47 -9.15 21.06
C ASP A 191 -7.60 -10.19 20.39
N THR A 192 -6.72 -9.73 19.50
CA THR A 192 -5.58 -10.52 19.08
C THR A 192 -4.69 -10.63 20.30
N LYS A 193 -5.00 -11.57 21.20
CA LYS A 193 -4.10 -12.04 22.25
C LYS A 193 -2.87 -12.58 21.51
N MET A 194 -1.92 -11.70 21.20
CA MET A 194 -0.54 -12.09 21.03
C MET A 194 -0.24 -13.04 22.17
N ASN A 195 0.18 -14.27 21.83
CA ASN A 195 0.33 -15.33 22.81
C ASN A 195 1.54 -14.96 23.69
N PHE A 196 1.29 -14.10 24.67
CA PHE A 196 2.27 -13.43 25.52
C PHE A 196 3.10 -14.46 26.32
N SER A 197 2.51 -15.63 26.53
CA SER A 197 3.18 -16.84 26.99
C SER A 197 4.46 -17.17 26.20
N ASN A 198 4.51 -16.92 24.90
CA ASN A 198 5.70 -17.14 24.08
C ASN A 198 6.81 -16.10 24.34
N LEU A 199 6.44 -14.84 24.59
CA LEU A 199 7.40 -13.80 24.98
C LEU A 199 7.98 -14.09 26.37
N LEU A 200 7.13 -14.56 27.28
CA LEU A 200 7.53 -14.98 28.62
C LEU A 200 8.41 -16.24 28.60
N MET A 201 8.15 -17.18 27.68
CA MET A 201 9.02 -18.35 27.47
C MET A 201 10.41 -17.94 26.97
N MET A 202 10.52 -16.94 26.07
CA MET A 202 11.82 -16.38 25.66
C MET A 202 12.58 -15.69 26.81
N TYR A 203 11.86 -15.16 27.79
CA TYR A 203 12.43 -14.56 28.99
C TYR A 203 12.91 -15.62 29.99
N GLN A 204 12.21 -16.75 30.10
CA GLN A 204 12.49 -17.79 31.09
C GLN A 204 13.66 -18.73 30.73
N ASP A 205 13.96 -18.94 29.45
CA ASP A 205 15.02 -19.86 28.99
C ASP A 205 16.47 -19.37 29.30
N GLY A 206 16.63 -18.15 29.83
CA GLY A 206 17.92 -17.59 30.27
C GLY A 206 18.18 -17.67 31.79
N ALA A 207 17.21 -18.11 32.58
CA ALA A 207 17.32 -18.17 34.05
C ALA A 207 17.58 -19.62 34.51
N SER A 208 18.81 -20.11 34.33
CA SER A 208 19.22 -21.41 34.89
C SER A 208 19.94 -21.25 36.24
N SER A 209 19.33 -21.84 37.27
CA SER A 209 19.82 -22.17 38.63
C SER A 209 19.80 -21.06 39.71
N PRO A 210 19.12 -21.30 40.85
CA PRO A 210 19.17 -20.43 42.02
C PRO A 210 20.23 -20.96 42.99
N ASP A 211 21.51 -20.68 42.76
CA ASP A 211 22.52 -20.90 43.81
C ASP A 211 23.80 -20.07 43.58
N SER A 212 23.74 -18.79 43.95
CA SER A 212 24.88 -18.02 44.46
C SER A 212 24.43 -16.61 44.86
N CYS A 213 24.61 -16.29 46.14
CA CYS A 213 24.50 -14.93 46.68
C CYS A 213 25.50 -13.98 46.00
N GLU A 214 25.06 -12.74 45.77
CA GLU A 214 25.87 -11.54 45.52
C GLU A 214 26.80 -11.56 44.30
N GLU A 215 26.24 -11.30 43.11
CA GLU A 215 26.99 -10.65 42.02
C GLU A 215 26.19 -9.43 41.53
N ASP A 216 26.83 -8.27 41.54
CA ASP A 216 26.32 -7.00 41.00
C ASP A 216 25.56 -7.21 39.70
N THR A 217 24.36 -6.61 39.58
CA THR A 217 23.50 -6.60 38.40
C THR A 217 24.20 -5.93 37.20
N LYS A 218 25.21 -6.59 36.64
CA LYS A 218 26.00 -6.04 35.54
C LYS A 218 25.11 -6.04 34.30
N LEU A 219 24.62 -4.86 33.93
CA LEU A 219 23.83 -4.64 32.72
C LEU A 219 24.71 -4.84 31.48
N SER A 220 24.96 -6.09 31.12
CA SER A 220 25.96 -6.50 30.12
C SER A 220 25.72 -5.91 28.73
N MET A 221 24.47 -5.58 28.40
CA MET A 221 24.10 -4.97 27.12
C MET A 221 23.96 -3.45 27.17
N LEU A 222 23.98 -2.82 28.35
CA LEU A 222 23.80 -1.36 28.49
C LEU A 222 24.82 -0.55 27.70
N PRO A 223 26.15 -0.83 27.76
CA PRO A 223 27.14 -0.06 27.00
C PRO A 223 26.89 -0.10 25.49
N HIS A 224 26.57 -1.29 24.98
CA HIS A 224 26.35 -1.52 23.55
C HIS A 224 25.07 -0.83 23.06
N LEU A 225 23.96 -1.01 23.78
CA LEU A 225 22.69 -0.38 23.39
C LEU A 225 22.74 1.15 23.57
N ALA A 226 23.50 1.67 24.52
CA ALA A 226 23.74 3.10 24.63
C ALA A 226 24.48 3.66 23.39
N ASP A 227 25.43 2.92 22.82
CA ASP A 227 26.11 3.32 21.58
C ASP A 227 25.16 3.25 20.37
N LEU A 228 24.34 2.22 20.27
CA LEU A 228 23.33 2.08 19.20
C LEU A 228 22.28 3.20 19.25
N VAL A 229 21.82 3.57 20.46
CA VAL A 229 20.90 4.69 20.66
C VAL A 229 21.59 6.01 20.31
N SER A 230 22.85 6.21 20.72
CA SER A 230 23.65 7.39 20.37
C SER A 230 23.78 7.57 18.85
N TYR A 231 24.13 6.50 18.15
CA TYR A 231 24.15 6.46 16.69
C TYR A 231 22.77 6.82 16.10
N SER A 232 21.70 6.24 16.66
CA SER A 232 20.34 6.50 16.18
C SER A 232 19.90 7.96 16.42
N ILE A 233 20.29 8.58 17.54
CA ILE A 233 20.05 10.01 17.80
C ILE A 233 20.72 10.86 16.72
N GLN A 234 21.97 10.57 16.34
CA GLN A 234 22.65 11.31 15.26
C GLN A 234 21.91 11.20 13.93
N LYS A 235 21.34 10.02 13.63
CA LYS A 235 20.50 9.81 12.44
C LYS A 235 19.19 10.58 12.51
N VAL A 236 18.55 10.65 13.67
CA VAL A 236 17.35 11.48 13.89
C VAL A 236 17.67 12.96 13.69
N ILE A 237 18.78 13.47 14.24
CA ILE A 237 19.23 14.86 14.04
C ILE A 237 19.47 15.15 12.55
N GLY A 238 20.13 14.23 11.84
CA GLY A 238 20.36 14.33 10.41
C GLY A 238 19.05 14.42 9.62
N PHE A 239 18.07 13.58 9.97
CA PHE A 239 16.75 13.55 9.34
C PHE A 239 15.99 14.86 9.60
N ALA A 240 15.93 15.30 10.86
CA ALA A 240 15.25 16.52 11.28
C ALA A 240 15.75 17.75 10.51
N LYS A 241 17.08 17.87 10.37
CA LYS A 241 17.72 18.95 9.61
C LYS A 241 17.35 18.99 8.13
N MET A 242 16.73 17.95 7.57
CA MET A 242 16.27 17.91 6.18
C MET A 242 14.74 18.06 6.04
N ILE A 243 14.00 18.11 7.15
CA ILE A 243 12.57 18.40 7.12
C ILE A 243 12.37 19.86 6.67
N PRO A 244 11.55 20.13 5.63
CA PRO A 244 11.26 21.49 5.19
C PRO A 244 10.73 22.36 6.34
N GLY A 245 11.33 23.54 6.53
CA GLY A 245 10.99 24.47 7.61
C GLY A 245 11.68 24.23 8.96
N PHE A 246 12.28 23.06 9.21
CA PHE A 246 12.89 22.77 10.53
C PHE A 246 14.09 23.68 10.85
N ARG A 247 14.97 23.92 9.87
CA ARG A 247 16.16 24.79 10.07
C ARG A 247 15.82 26.26 10.25
N GLU A 248 14.60 26.66 9.92
CA GLU A 248 14.11 28.03 10.06
C GLU A 248 13.57 28.31 11.46
N LEU A 249 13.37 27.26 12.28
CA LEU A 249 12.99 27.39 13.68
C LEU A 249 14.15 27.93 14.52
N THR A 250 13.84 28.48 15.69
CA THR A 250 14.85 28.90 16.67
C THR A 250 15.72 27.71 17.12
N ALA A 251 16.93 27.97 17.59
CA ALA A 251 17.80 26.90 18.06
C ALA A 251 17.18 26.19 19.28
N GLU A 252 16.54 26.95 20.15
CA GLU A 252 15.80 26.51 21.32
C GLU A 252 14.67 25.54 20.93
N ASP A 253 13.85 25.89 19.95
CA ASP A 253 12.78 25.02 19.44
C ASP A 253 13.34 23.76 18.78
N GLN A 254 14.39 23.88 17.97
CA GLN A 254 15.04 22.72 17.35
C GLN A 254 15.55 21.74 18.41
N ILE A 255 16.16 22.24 19.49
CA ILE A 255 16.65 21.43 20.62
C ILE A 255 15.47 20.79 21.38
N ALA A 256 14.44 21.58 21.72
CA ALA A 256 13.26 21.10 22.46
C ALA A 256 12.54 19.96 21.71
N LEU A 257 12.35 20.11 20.40
CA LEU A 257 11.73 19.10 19.55
C LEU A 257 12.58 17.84 19.47
N LEU A 258 13.90 17.97 19.27
CA LEU A 258 14.81 16.82 19.18
C LEU A 258 14.88 16.06 20.50
N LYS A 259 15.06 16.75 21.64
CA LYS A 259 15.11 16.11 22.97
C LYS A 259 13.81 15.36 23.28
N SER A 260 12.67 15.95 22.95
CA SER A 260 11.37 15.38 23.32
C SER A 260 10.90 14.25 22.40
N SER A 261 11.37 14.20 21.15
CA SER A 261 10.90 13.23 20.15
C SER A 261 11.91 12.14 19.78
N ALA A 262 13.20 12.29 20.13
CA ALA A 262 14.26 11.39 19.64
C ALA A 262 13.94 9.90 19.85
N ILE A 263 13.51 9.50 21.05
CA ILE A 263 13.20 8.09 21.31
C ILE A 263 11.96 7.62 20.53
N GLU A 264 10.95 8.47 20.36
CA GLU A 264 9.75 8.13 19.59
C GLU A 264 10.08 7.89 18.10
N ILE A 265 10.96 8.72 17.53
CA ILE A 265 11.44 8.54 16.16
C ILE A 265 12.32 7.28 16.04
N ILE A 266 13.15 6.99 17.04
CA ILE A 266 13.94 5.74 17.08
C ILE A 266 13.01 4.53 17.10
N MET A 267 11.97 4.54 17.93
CA MET A 267 10.98 3.47 18.01
C MET A 267 10.21 3.30 16.69
N LEU A 268 9.74 4.40 16.06
CA LEU A 268 9.13 4.38 14.74
C LEU A 268 10.06 3.75 13.70
N ARG A 269 11.28 4.27 13.59
CA ARG A 269 12.28 3.84 12.59
C ARG A 269 12.71 2.39 12.78
N SER A 270 12.82 1.93 14.02
CA SER A 270 13.21 0.54 14.32
C SER A 270 12.24 -0.50 13.73
N ASN A 271 11.03 -0.09 13.36
CA ASN A 271 10.07 -0.95 12.65
C ASN A 271 10.61 -1.48 11.33
N GLN A 272 11.50 -0.73 10.67
CA GLN A 272 12.11 -1.15 9.40
C GLN A 272 12.98 -2.39 9.57
N SER A 273 13.71 -2.47 10.68
CA SER A 273 14.54 -3.62 11.08
C SER A 273 13.80 -4.70 11.87
N PHE A 274 12.53 -4.48 12.24
CA PHE A 274 11.77 -5.41 13.08
C PHE A 274 11.16 -6.56 12.28
N SER A 275 11.37 -7.79 12.76
CA SER A 275 10.82 -9.02 12.17
C SER A 275 9.63 -9.54 12.98
N LEU A 276 8.53 -9.86 12.28
CA LEU A 276 7.37 -10.55 12.88
C LEU A 276 7.61 -12.05 13.10
N GLU A 277 8.60 -12.64 12.44
CA GLU A 277 8.87 -14.08 12.51
C GLU A 277 9.36 -14.50 13.90
N ASP A 278 10.25 -13.70 14.47
CA ASP A 278 10.93 -14.02 15.73
C ASP A 278 10.98 -12.83 16.70
N MET A 279 10.20 -11.78 16.43
CA MET A 279 10.04 -10.61 17.29
C MET A 279 11.38 -9.96 17.66
N SER A 280 12.27 -9.83 16.68
CA SER A 280 13.63 -9.32 16.83
C SER A 280 13.93 -8.15 15.89
N TRP A 281 14.98 -7.38 16.20
CA TRP A 281 15.50 -6.31 15.36
C TRP A 281 16.82 -6.71 14.74
N SER A 282 16.94 -6.60 13.42
CA SER A 282 18.20 -6.89 12.70
C SER A 282 18.86 -5.59 12.27
N CYS A 283 20.00 -5.25 12.86
CA CYS A 283 20.74 -4.03 12.56
C CYS A 283 22.08 -4.35 11.90
N GLY A 284 22.03 -4.75 10.63
CA GLY A 284 23.21 -5.13 9.85
C GLY A 284 23.42 -6.65 9.79
N GLY A 285 24.61 -7.11 10.16
CA GLY A 285 25.00 -8.52 10.07
C GLY A 285 24.28 -9.44 11.08
N PRO A 286 24.38 -10.78 10.92
CA PRO A 286 23.67 -11.75 11.75
C PRO A 286 23.99 -11.67 13.25
N ASP A 287 25.18 -11.16 13.60
CA ASP A 287 25.60 -10.98 14.99
C ASP A 287 24.87 -9.80 15.69
N PHE A 288 24.33 -8.86 14.93
CA PHE A 288 23.64 -7.65 15.39
C PHE A 288 22.12 -7.79 15.29
N LYS A 289 21.63 -8.93 15.78
CA LYS A 289 20.21 -9.25 15.89
C LYS A 289 19.79 -9.19 17.35
N TYR A 290 18.87 -8.31 17.72
CA TYR A 290 18.48 -8.05 19.10
C TYR A 290 17.08 -8.60 19.41
N CYS A 291 16.96 -9.28 20.54
CA CYS A 291 15.69 -9.73 21.08
C CYS A 291 15.36 -8.99 22.39
N ILE A 292 14.18 -9.23 22.95
CA ILE A 292 13.75 -8.61 24.21
C ILE A 292 14.74 -8.86 25.35
N ASN A 293 15.35 -10.05 25.41
CA ASN A 293 16.34 -10.38 26.42
C ASN A 293 17.63 -9.53 26.32
N ASP A 294 18.01 -9.09 25.12
CA ASP A 294 19.14 -8.18 24.98
C ASP A 294 18.82 -6.81 25.59
N VAL A 295 17.59 -6.35 25.45
CA VAL A 295 17.14 -5.04 25.97
C VAL A 295 16.90 -5.09 27.48
N THR A 296 16.46 -6.22 28.03
CA THR A 296 16.39 -6.41 29.49
C THR A 296 17.75 -6.44 30.15
N LYS A 297 18.76 -7.03 29.49
CA LYS A 297 20.17 -6.98 29.92
C LYS A 297 20.79 -5.57 29.84
N ALA A 298 20.10 -4.59 29.27
CA ALA A 298 20.46 -3.17 29.34
C ALA A 298 19.67 -2.41 30.42
N GLY A 299 18.86 -3.09 31.22
CA GLY A 299 18.17 -2.51 32.38
C GLY A 299 16.74 -2.06 32.11
N HIS A 300 16.17 -2.35 30.93
CA HIS A 300 14.76 -2.08 30.64
C HIS A 300 13.85 -3.23 31.08
N THR A 301 12.68 -2.90 31.61
CA THR A 301 11.73 -3.91 32.11
C THR A 301 10.63 -4.18 31.10
N LEU A 302 9.84 -5.24 31.35
CA LEU A 302 8.68 -5.58 30.54
C LEU A 302 7.62 -4.47 30.52
N GLU A 303 7.55 -3.60 31.52
CA GLU A 303 6.64 -2.43 31.52
C GLU A 303 6.84 -1.55 30.27
N LEU A 304 8.08 -1.43 29.77
CA LEU A 304 8.39 -0.74 28.52
C LEU A 304 8.33 -1.69 27.31
N LEU A 305 8.85 -2.90 27.45
CA LEU A 305 9.09 -3.79 26.32
C LEU A 305 7.82 -4.42 25.77
N GLU A 306 6.82 -4.77 26.60
CA GLU A 306 5.58 -5.31 26.07
C GLU A 306 4.79 -4.29 25.23
N PRO A 307 4.59 -3.04 25.71
CA PRO A 307 3.96 -2.01 24.87
C PRO A 307 4.78 -1.72 23.61
N LEU A 308 6.12 -1.76 23.68
CA LEU A 308 6.98 -1.53 22.53
C LEU A 308 6.78 -2.62 21.45
N VAL A 309 6.75 -3.89 21.83
CA VAL A 309 6.50 -4.99 20.88
C VAL A 309 5.08 -4.88 20.30
N LYS A 310 4.07 -4.59 21.13
CA LYS A 310 2.69 -4.36 20.66
C LYS A 310 2.64 -3.21 19.65
N PHE A 311 3.38 -2.14 19.92
CA PHE A 311 3.54 -1.01 19.01
C PHE A 311 4.17 -1.43 17.68
N GLN A 312 5.31 -2.15 17.71
CA GLN A 312 6.00 -2.60 16.49
C GLN A 312 5.13 -3.50 15.61
N VAL A 313 4.43 -4.46 16.20
CA VAL A 313 3.52 -5.32 15.45
C VAL A 313 2.34 -4.52 14.92
N GLY A 314 1.75 -3.65 15.75
CA GLY A 314 0.66 -2.77 15.34
C GLY A 314 1.03 -1.90 14.15
N LEU A 315 2.26 -1.39 14.12
CA LEU A 315 2.79 -0.57 13.02
C LEU A 315 3.04 -1.39 11.76
N LYS A 316 3.62 -2.61 11.86
CA LYS A 316 3.77 -3.53 10.71
C LYS A 316 2.43 -3.86 10.07
N LYS A 317 1.39 -4.10 10.87
CA LYS A 317 0.03 -4.41 10.39
C LYS A 317 -0.62 -3.29 9.58
N LEU A 318 -0.13 -2.05 9.68
CA LEU A 318 -0.61 -0.95 8.85
C LEU A 318 -0.12 -1.05 7.39
N ASN A 319 0.94 -1.85 7.12
CA ASN A 319 1.55 -2.00 5.81
C ASN A 319 1.83 -0.65 5.13
N LEU A 320 2.45 0.26 5.89
CA LEU A 320 2.73 1.61 5.44
C LEU A 320 3.70 1.61 4.25
N HIS A 321 3.42 2.49 3.29
CA HIS A 321 4.43 2.87 2.30
C HIS A 321 5.56 3.65 2.99
N GLU A 322 6.70 3.73 2.33
CA GLU A 322 7.85 4.49 2.85
C GLU A 322 7.49 5.97 3.04
N GLU A 323 6.77 6.57 2.09
CA GLU A 323 6.32 7.96 2.17
C GLU A 323 5.46 8.21 3.40
N GLU A 324 4.56 7.28 3.73
CA GLU A 324 3.68 7.37 4.88
C GLU A 324 4.47 7.25 6.19
N HIS A 325 5.47 6.39 6.21
CA HIS A 325 6.36 6.21 7.36
C HIS A 325 7.19 7.46 7.64
N VAL A 326 7.80 8.08 6.61
CA VAL A 326 8.61 9.30 6.79
C VAL A 326 7.77 10.53 7.13
N LEU A 327 6.55 10.62 6.59
CA LEU A 327 5.59 11.65 6.98
C LEU A 327 5.17 11.49 8.45
N LEU A 328 4.90 10.26 8.89
CA LEU A 328 4.56 9.98 10.29
C LEU A 328 5.69 10.36 11.25
N MET A 329 6.94 10.05 10.89
CA MET A 329 8.12 10.50 11.65
C MET A 329 8.21 12.03 11.70
N ALA A 330 8.02 12.73 10.58
CA ALA A 330 8.09 14.19 10.54
C ALA A 330 6.98 14.85 11.38
N ILE A 331 5.75 14.32 11.32
CA ILE A 331 4.61 14.77 12.15
C ILE A 331 4.90 14.55 13.64
N CYS A 332 5.45 13.39 14.00
CA CYS A 332 5.85 13.07 15.38
C CYS A 332 6.92 14.04 15.92
N LEU A 333 7.91 14.38 15.10
CA LEU A 333 8.99 15.28 15.47
C LEU A 333 8.50 16.71 15.66
N LEU A 334 7.72 17.23 14.70
CA LEU A 334 7.18 18.60 14.72
C LEU A 334 5.87 18.66 15.52
N SER A 335 5.90 18.28 16.79
CA SER A 335 4.74 18.40 17.67
C SER A 335 4.79 19.70 18.47
N PRO A 336 3.75 20.55 18.44
CA PRO A 336 3.77 21.84 19.14
C PRO A 336 3.67 21.71 20.66
N ASP A 337 3.19 20.58 21.18
CA ASP A 337 2.99 20.33 22.62
C ASP A 337 4.25 19.84 23.35
N ARG A 338 5.43 19.88 22.72
CA ARG A 338 6.68 19.42 23.36
C ARG A 338 7.14 20.39 24.46
N PRO A 339 7.65 19.87 25.59
CA PRO A 339 8.28 20.70 26.62
C PRO A 339 9.44 21.54 26.06
N GLY A 340 9.49 22.82 26.43
CA GLY A 340 10.57 23.74 26.04
C GLY A 340 10.38 24.45 24.69
N VAL A 341 9.36 24.09 23.91
CA VAL A 341 8.96 24.83 22.70
C VAL A 341 8.52 26.25 23.07
N GLN A 342 8.93 27.21 22.25
CA GLN A 342 8.63 28.64 22.37
C GLN A 342 7.58 29.07 21.33
N ASP A 343 7.79 28.76 20.03
CA ASP A 343 6.87 29.12 18.96
C ASP A 343 5.93 27.96 18.56
N HIS A 344 4.95 27.69 19.42
CA HIS A 344 3.96 26.63 19.22
C HIS A 344 3.19 26.79 17.90
N ALA A 345 2.82 28.02 17.52
CA ALA A 345 2.01 28.30 16.34
C ALA A 345 2.78 28.00 15.04
N ARG A 346 4.07 28.35 14.99
CA ARG A 346 4.92 28.03 13.84
C ARG A 346 5.09 26.51 13.66
N ILE A 347 5.27 25.78 14.76
CA ILE A 347 5.45 24.32 14.72
C ILE A 347 4.14 23.64 14.31
N GLU A 348 3.00 24.07 14.85
CA GLU A 348 1.67 23.59 14.45
C GLU A 348 1.44 23.79 12.94
N GLN A 349 1.76 24.97 12.40
CA GLN A 349 1.65 25.22 10.96
C GLN A 349 2.51 24.27 10.12
N LEU A 350 3.72 23.92 10.58
CA LEU A 350 4.57 22.95 9.89
C LEU A 350 3.98 21.53 9.98
N GLN A 351 3.46 21.14 11.15
CA GLN A 351 2.82 19.85 11.39
C GLN A 351 1.55 19.67 10.55
N ASP A 352 0.74 20.73 10.41
CA ASP A 352 -0.48 20.73 9.61
C ASP A 352 -0.19 20.46 8.14
N ARG A 353 0.83 21.12 7.56
CA ARG A 353 1.22 20.89 6.16
C ARG A 353 1.65 19.44 5.92
N LEU A 354 2.38 18.85 6.86
CA LEU A 354 2.78 17.44 6.80
C LEU A 354 1.57 16.50 6.90
N SER A 355 0.64 16.83 7.81
CA SER A 355 -0.60 16.08 8.01
C SER A 355 -1.51 16.12 6.78
N GLU A 356 -1.63 17.28 6.13
CA GLU A 356 -2.35 17.46 4.87
C GLU A 356 -1.70 16.66 3.73
N ALA A 357 -0.36 16.68 3.64
CA ALA A 357 0.39 15.89 2.65
C ALA A 357 0.17 14.39 2.85
N LEU A 358 0.20 13.91 4.10
CA LEU A 358 -0.07 12.51 4.42
C LEU A 358 -1.49 12.09 4.04
N GLN A 359 -2.49 12.89 4.42
CA GLN A 359 -3.88 12.60 4.03
C GLN A 359 -4.07 12.61 2.52
N ALA A 360 -3.41 13.54 1.81
CA ALA A 360 -3.45 13.58 0.34
C ALA A 360 -2.80 12.34 -0.27
N TYR A 361 -1.63 11.91 0.23
CA TYR A 361 -0.95 10.70 -0.22
C TYR A 361 -1.83 9.46 -0.01
N ILE A 362 -2.42 9.29 1.18
CA ILE A 362 -3.33 8.18 1.48
C ILE A 362 -4.53 8.17 0.53
N ARG A 363 -5.15 9.33 0.26
CA ARG A 363 -6.28 9.42 -0.69
C ARG A 363 -5.91 8.98 -2.10
N VAL A 364 -4.68 9.25 -2.53
CA VAL A 364 -4.17 8.92 -3.87
C VAL A 364 -3.83 7.43 -3.97
N ASN A 365 -3.13 6.90 -2.97
CA ASN A 365 -2.45 5.59 -3.06
C ASN A 365 -3.21 4.45 -2.35
N HIS A 366 -4.13 4.76 -1.43
CA HIS A 366 -4.94 3.78 -0.71
C HIS A 366 -6.45 3.98 -0.93
N PRO A 367 -6.98 3.68 -2.14
CA PRO A 367 -8.40 3.78 -2.42
C PRO A 367 -9.21 2.76 -1.60
N GLY A 368 -9.67 3.19 -0.41
CA GLY A 368 -10.33 2.34 0.59
C GLY A 368 -9.76 2.47 2.01
N GLY A 369 -8.56 3.05 2.16
CA GLY A 369 -7.88 3.31 3.42
C GLY A 369 -8.46 4.45 4.25
N ARG A 370 -9.80 4.58 4.33
CA ARG A 370 -10.47 5.72 4.98
C ARG A 370 -10.04 5.95 6.43
N LEU A 371 -9.66 4.88 7.13
CA LEU A 371 -9.23 4.91 8.53
C LEU A 371 -7.70 4.85 8.70
N LEU A 372 -6.92 4.78 7.62
CA LEU A 372 -5.47 4.61 7.71
C LEU A 372 -4.82 5.80 8.42
N TYR A 373 -5.17 7.03 8.03
CA TYR A 373 -4.68 8.24 8.69
C TYR A 373 -4.96 8.23 10.20
N ALA A 374 -6.20 7.95 10.60
CA ALA A 374 -6.57 7.88 12.01
C ALA A 374 -5.78 6.81 12.77
N LYS A 375 -5.58 5.62 12.17
CA LYS A 375 -4.75 4.56 12.76
C LYS A 375 -3.28 4.96 12.88
N MET A 376 -2.74 5.72 11.94
CA MET A 376 -1.37 6.25 12.01
C MET A 376 -1.23 7.28 13.13
N ILE A 377 -2.16 8.23 13.25
CA ILE A 377 -2.15 9.21 14.35
C ILE A 377 -2.31 8.52 15.72
N GLN A 378 -3.12 7.46 15.81
CA GLN A 378 -3.20 6.65 17.03
C GLN A 378 -1.85 6.06 17.45
N LYS A 379 -0.98 5.70 16.49
CA LYS A 379 0.38 5.23 16.80
C LYS A 379 1.23 6.33 17.44
N LEU A 380 0.99 7.61 17.13
CA LEU A 380 1.68 8.72 17.80
C LEU A 380 1.23 8.87 19.26
N ALA A 381 -0.04 8.59 19.57
CA ALA A 381 -0.51 8.55 20.95
C ALA A 381 0.14 7.40 21.74
N ASP A 382 0.24 6.20 21.14
CA ASP A 382 0.93 5.05 21.74
C ASP A 382 2.40 5.40 22.08
N LEU A 383 3.07 6.19 21.22
CA LEU A 383 4.45 6.64 21.42
C LEU A 383 4.61 7.58 22.61
N ARG A 384 3.60 8.39 22.97
CA ARG A 384 3.69 9.27 24.14
C ARG A 384 3.80 8.44 25.42
N SER A 385 2.98 7.41 25.57
CA SER A 385 3.05 6.48 26.71
C SER A 385 4.37 5.71 26.74
N LEU A 386 4.87 5.27 25.58
CA LEU A 386 6.19 4.63 25.48
C LEU A 386 7.33 5.55 25.89
N ASN A 387 7.26 6.83 25.51
CA ASN A 387 8.26 7.83 25.86
C ASN A 387 8.26 8.12 27.36
N GLU A 388 7.08 8.24 27.99
CA GLU A 388 6.95 8.41 29.44
C GLU A 388 7.58 7.25 30.21
N GLU A 389 7.25 6.00 29.83
CA GLU A 389 7.81 4.82 30.49
C GLU A 389 9.32 4.68 30.23
N HIS A 390 9.78 4.95 29.00
CA HIS A 390 11.21 5.02 28.69
C HIS A 390 11.93 6.05 29.57
N SER A 391 11.38 7.25 29.69
CA SER A 391 11.94 8.34 30.49
C SER A 391 12.00 8.00 31.98
N LYS A 392 11.00 7.28 32.50
CA LYS A 392 10.99 6.75 33.87
C LYS A 392 12.12 5.74 34.09
N GLN A 393 12.27 4.74 33.21
CA GLN A 393 13.31 3.72 33.34
C GLN A 393 14.71 4.30 33.12
N TYR A 394 14.86 5.19 32.13
CA TYR A 394 16.11 5.90 31.87
C TYR A 394 16.58 6.71 33.08
N ARG A 395 15.68 7.42 33.77
CA ARG A 395 16.02 8.12 35.01
C ARG A 395 16.53 7.16 36.08
N SER A 396 15.85 6.03 36.30
CA SER A 396 16.29 5.01 37.25
C SER A 396 17.69 4.48 36.93
N LEU A 397 18.00 4.28 35.64
CA LEU A 397 19.32 3.81 35.19
C LEU A 397 20.39 4.89 35.36
N SER A 398 20.11 6.12 34.94
CA SER A 398 21.08 7.23 34.93
C SER A 398 21.41 7.79 36.33
N PHE A 399 20.56 7.57 37.33
CA PHE A 399 20.86 7.94 38.73
C PHE A 399 21.91 7.03 39.40
N GLN A 400 22.13 5.83 38.88
CA GLN A 400 23.15 4.91 39.38
C GLN A 400 24.50 5.24 38.73
N PRO A 401 25.53 5.65 39.49
CA PRO A 401 26.80 6.11 38.93
C PRO A 401 27.46 5.07 38.00
N GLU A 402 27.45 3.79 38.39
CA GLU A 402 28.01 2.69 37.59
C GLU A 402 27.34 2.52 36.21
N HIS A 403 26.05 2.81 36.11
CA HIS A 403 25.28 2.72 34.86
C HIS A 403 25.37 4.02 34.06
N SER A 404 25.35 5.17 34.72
CA SER A 404 25.53 6.48 34.10
C SER A 404 26.86 6.58 33.36
N MET A 405 27.94 6.05 33.93
CA MET A 405 29.26 5.97 33.28
C MET A 405 29.30 5.08 32.03
N GLN A 406 28.29 4.23 31.83
CA GLN A 406 28.15 3.39 30.64
C GLN A 406 27.32 4.06 29.55
N LEU A 407 26.61 5.15 29.85
CA LEU A 407 25.86 5.92 28.85
C LEU A 407 26.79 6.81 28.03
N THR A 408 26.42 7.09 26.78
CA THR A 408 27.20 8.03 25.96
C THR A 408 26.85 9.47 26.33
N PRO A 409 27.76 10.44 26.14
CA PRO A 409 27.46 11.85 26.40
C PRO A 409 26.23 12.36 25.66
N LEU A 410 26.03 11.93 24.41
CA LEU A 410 24.86 12.32 23.62
C LEU A 410 23.55 11.75 24.18
N VAL A 411 23.57 10.51 24.67
CA VAL A 411 22.39 9.92 25.34
C VAL A 411 22.06 10.69 26.61
N LEU A 412 23.08 11.05 27.40
CA LEU A 412 22.94 11.89 28.59
C LEU A 412 22.40 13.28 28.26
N GLU A 413 22.86 13.92 27.19
CA GLU A 413 22.43 15.26 26.78
C GLU A 413 20.97 15.29 26.28
N VAL A 414 20.58 14.28 25.48
CA VAL A 414 19.25 14.23 24.86
C VAL A 414 18.18 13.78 25.84
N PHE A 415 18.43 12.74 26.64
CA PHE A 415 17.44 12.19 27.57
C PHE A 415 17.63 12.61 29.03
N GLY A 416 18.78 13.19 29.37
CA GLY A 416 18.98 13.84 30.66
C GLY A 416 18.13 15.10 30.74
N SER A 417 17.32 15.20 31.79
CA SER A 417 16.70 16.45 32.19
C SER A 417 17.77 17.37 32.78
N GLU A 418 17.68 18.68 32.55
CA GLU A 418 18.35 19.65 33.43
C GLU A 418 17.74 19.46 34.82
N VAL A 419 18.45 18.74 35.68
CA VAL A 419 18.17 18.76 37.11
C VAL A 419 18.64 20.13 37.59
N SER A 420 17.69 21.04 37.82
CA SER A 420 17.89 22.24 38.63
C SER A 420 16.71 22.37 39.58
#